data_AF-A0A4Y2WP52-F1
#
_entry.id   AF-A0A4Y2WP52-F1
#
_cell.length_a   1.000
_cell.length_b   1.000
_cell.length_c   1.000
_cell.angle_alpha   90.00
_cell.angle_beta   90.00
_cell.angle_gamma   90.00
#
_symmetry.space_group_name_H-M   'P 1'
#
loop_
_entity.id
_entity.type
_entity.pdbx_description
1 polymer ?
#
loop_
_entity_poly.entity_id
_entity_poly.type
_entity_poly.pdbx_seq_one_letter_code
_entity_poly.pdbx_strand_id
1 'polypeptide(L)'
;MLRRDVLPKKNRVTQLQFYAYRLSVRRGFSLLHSSGKLFQQYVVDAYVKTEGSRLNYIRLNQTDLRVEFYRGLLDALTTRASNNNLRVGKLVILPSSFQGSPRSMQQNYQDAMAIVRKFGRPDLFVTFTCNPS
;
A
#
# COMPACT_ATOMS: atom_id res chain seq x y z
N MET A 1 19.12 -17.92 -10.89
CA MET A 1 19.83 -18.25 -9.64
C MET A 1 19.93 -16.98 -8.80
N LEU A 2 18.92 -16.67 -8.00
CA LEU A 2 18.86 -15.42 -7.21
C LEU A 2 19.50 -15.65 -5.83
N ARG A 3 20.51 -14.82 -5.51
CA ARG A 3 21.19 -14.82 -4.21
C ARG A 3 20.17 -14.54 -3.11
N ARG A 4 20.09 -15.44 -2.14
CA ARG A 4 19.40 -15.21 -0.87
C ARG A 4 20.29 -14.29 -0.03
N ASP A 5 20.13 -12.99 -0.20
CA ASP A 5 20.73 -12.03 0.71
C ASP A 5 20.20 -12.31 2.13
N VAL A 6 21.11 -12.60 3.05
CA VAL A 6 20.81 -12.90 4.46
C VAL A 6 20.33 -11.61 5.11
N LEU A 7 19.01 -11.40 5.12
CA LEU A 7 18.39 -10.30 5.85
C LEU A 7 18.70 -10.45 7.35
N PRO A 8 19.02 -9.35 8.07
CA PRO A 8 19.29 -9.41 9.51
C PRO A 8 18.10 -10.02 10.25
N LYS A 9 18.39 -10.96 11.17
CA LYS A 9 17.39 -11.72 11.93
C LYS A 9 16.58 -10.75 12.80
N LYS A 10 15.41 -10.34 12.32
CA LYS A 10 14.49 -9.48 13.09
C LYS A 10 13.92 -10.28 14.26
N ASN A 11 14.16 -9.82 15.49
CA ASN A 11 13.57 -10.41 16.72
C ASN A 11 12.06 -10.15 16.86
N ARG A 12 11.46 -9.34 15.98
CA ARG A 12 10.04 -9.01 15.99
C ARG A 12 9.42 -9.36 14.63
N VAL A 13 8.31 -10.09 14.67
CA VAL A 13 7.53 -10.47 13.48
C VAL A 13 6.57 -9.32 13.15
N THR A 14 6.49 -8.94 11.87
CA THR A 14 5.51 -7.94 11.44
C THR A 14 4.11 -8.52 11.45
N GLN A 15 3.10 -7.68 11.64
CA GLN A 15 1.70 -8.11 11.61
C GLN A 15 1.32 -8.86 10.33
N LEU A 16 1.83 -8.41 9.18
CA LEU A 16 1.66 -9.08 7.89
C LEU A 16 2.28 -10.49 7.89
N GLN A 17 3.51 -10.65 8.39
CA GLN A 17 4.17 -11.96 8.47
C GLN A 17 3.43 -12.91 9.40
N PHE A 18 2.91 -12.40 10.52
CA PHE A 18 2.12 -13.19 11.46
C PHE A 18 0.82 -13.71 10.81
N TYR A 19 0.07 -12.83 10.13
CA TYR A 19 -1.15 -13.25 9.42
C TYR A 19 -0.84 -14.16 8.23
N ALA A 20 0.21 -13.89 7.45
CA ALA A 20 0.62 -14.76 6.35
C ALA A 20 0.98 -16.19 6.83
N TYR A 21 1.69 -16.30 7.95
CA TYR A 21 1.98 -17.59 8.58
C TYR A 21 0.71 -18.33 9.00
N ARG A 22 -0.28 -17.60 9.54
CA ARG A 22 -1.55 -18.18 10.01
C ARG A 22 -2.51 -18.55 8.87
N LEU A 23 -2.44 -17.83 7.75
CA LEU A 23 -3.21 -18.11 6.53
C LEU A 23 -2.56 -19.18 5.64
N SER A 24 -1.30 -19.54 5.88
CA SER A 24 -0.62 -20.62 5.14
C SER A 24 -1.35 -21.95 5.29
N VAL A 25 -1.67 -22.59 4.16
CA VAL A 25 -2.29 -23.92 4.12
C VAL A 25 -1.23 -24.96 4.48
N ARG A 26 -1.56 -25.86 5.42
CA ARG A 26 -0.66 -26.94 5.87
C ARG A 26 -1.33 -28.28 5.70
N ARG A 27 -0.51 -29.34 5.72
CA ARG A 27 -1.00 -30.71 5.74
C ARG A 27 -1.76 -30.95 7.05
N GLY A 28 -3.02 -31.38 6.95
CA GLY A 28 -3.91 -31.63 8.10
C GLY A 28 -5.14 -30.73 8.14
N PHE A 29 -6.04 -31.01 9.08
CA PHE A 29 -7.25 -30.22 9.28
C PHE A 29 -6.90 -28.85 9.87
N SER A 30 -7.19 -27.79 9.13
CA SER A 30 -6.97 -26.41 9.57
C SER A 30 -8.31 -25.78 9.94
N LEU A 31 -8.60 -25.68 11.25
CA LEU A 31 -9.86 -25.12 11.76
C LEU A 31 -10.19 -23.76 11.13
N LEU A 32 -9.18 -22.89 10.98
CA LEU A 32 -9.33 -21.58 10.36
C LEU A 32 -9.85 -21.67 8.92
N HIS A 33 -9.22 -22.48 8.07
CA HIS A 33 -9.63 -22.62 6.67
C HIS A 33 -10.96 -23.35 6.49
N SER A 34 -11.33 -24.21 7.44
CA SER A 34 -12.61 -24.95 7.43
C SER A 34 -13.81 -24.13 7.93
N SER A 35 -13.59 -22.91 8.44
CA SER A 35 -14.64 -22.10 9.10
C SER A 35 -15.51 -21.27 8.14
N GLY A 36 -15.34 -21.38 6.82
CA GLY A 36 -16.22 -20.77 5.81
C GLY A 36 -16.34 -19.24 5.93
N LYS A 37 -17.55 -18.72 6.20
CA LYS A 37 -17.80 -17.27 6.33
C LYS A 37 -16.97 -16.61 7.43
N LEU A 38 -16.74 -17.31 8.55
CA LEU A 38 -15.94 -16.78 9.65
C LEU A 38 -14.47 -16.62 9.24
N PHE A 39 -13.98 -17.49 8.34
CA PHE A 39 -12.65 -17.35 7.74
C PHE A 39 -12.55 -16.09 6.89
N GLN A 40 -13.56 -15.81 6.06
CA GLN A 40 -13.59 -14.60 5.24
C GLN A 40 -13.57 -13.34 6.10
N GLN A 41 -14.38 -13.29 7.16
CA GLN A 41 -14.39 -12.18 8.11
C GLN A 41 -13.02 -12.01 8.79
N TYR A 42 -12.38 -13.11 9.19
CA TYR A 42 -11.04 -13.10 9.77
C TYR A 42 -10.00 -12.53 8.79
N VAL A 43 -10.05 -12.91 7.51
CA VAL A 43 -9.15 -12.40 6.48
C VAL A 43 -9.32 -10.89 6.29
N VAL A 44 -10.57 -10.42 6.21
CA VAL A 44 -10.87 -8.99 6.06
C VAL A 44 -10.40 -8.19 7.28
N ASP A 45 -10.67 -8.67 8.49
CA ASP A 45 -10.22 -8.02 9.73
C ASP A 45 -8.68 -7.97 9.83
N ALA A 46 -8.00 -9.06 9.49
CA ALA A 46 -6.54 -9.11 9.43
C ALA A 46 -5.95 -8.09 8.44
N TYR A 47 -6.58 -7.94 7.26
CA TYR A 47 -6.21 -6.96 6.26
C TYR A 47 -6.38 -5.52 6.79
N VAL A 48 -7.55 -5.18 7.32
CA VAL A 48 -7.85 -3.83 7.85
C VAL A 48 -6.86 -3.46 8.96
N LYS A 49 -6.55 -4.38 9.88
CA LYS A 49 -5.58 -4.14 10.95
C LYS A 49 -4.16 -3.90 10.42
N THR A 50 -3.75 -4.68 9.42
CA THR A 50 -2.42 -4.54 8.81
C THR A 50 -2.29 -3.21 8.06
N GLU A 51 -3.29 -2.85 7.26
CA GLU A 51 -3.32 -1.58 6.54
C GLU A 51 -3.41 -0.38 7.48
N GLY A 52 -4.21 -0.47 8.54
CA GLY A 52 -4.26 0.56 9.59
C GLY A 52 -2.89 0.80 10.23
N SER A 53 -2.16 -0.28 10.52
CA SER A 53 -0.80 -0.20 11.06
C SER A 53 0.20 0.41 10.08
N ARG A 54 0.10 0.09 8.78
CA ARG A 54 0.91 0.70 7.72
C ARG A 54 0.63 2.20 7.57
N LEU A 55 -0.63 2.60 7.56
CA LEU A 55 -1.03 4.00 7.49
C LEU A 55 -0.55 4.79 8.71
N ASN A 56 -0.66 4.21 9.90
CA ASN A 56 -0.14 4.84 11.11
C ASN A 56 1.39 5.03 11.04
N TYR A 57 2.11 4.01 10.55
CA TYR A 57 3.55 4.13 10.31
C TYR A 57 3.88 5.27 9.34
N ILE A 58 3.17 5.37 8.21
CA ILE A 58 3.35 6.45 7.24
C ILE A 58 3.06 7.82 7.87
N ARG A 59 2.05 7.92 8.74
CA ARG A 59 1.67 9.16 9.42
C ARG A 59 2.73 9.64 10.42
N LEU A 60 3.37 8.71 11.13
CA LEU A 60 4.34 9.00 12.18
C LEU A 60 5.75 9.24 11.62
N ASN A 61 6.17 8.48 10.60
CA ASN A 61 7.53 8.49 10.07
C ASN A 61 7.65 9.31 8.78
N GLN A 62 6.85 10.38 8.65
CA GLN A 62 6.88 11.24 7.45
C GLN A 62 8.29 11.80 7.20
N THR A 63 9.00 12.25 8.24
CA THR A 63 10.36 12.80 8.12
C THR A 63 11.32 11.85 7.41
N ASP A 64 11.25 10.57 7.74
CA ASP A 64 12.12 9.52 7.23
C ASP A 64 11.75 9.13 5.79
N LEU A 65 10.50 9.36 5.38
CA LEU A 65 9.96 9.06 4.04
C LEU A 65 10.40 10.07 2.96
N ARG A 66 11.61 10.65 3.09
CA ARG A 66 12.19 11.65 2.17
C ARG A 66 11.28 12.87 1.97
N VAL A 67 10.85 13.48 3.07
CA VAL A 67 10.05 14.73 3.05
C VAL A 67 10.78 15.94 2.46
N GLU A 68 12.10 15.88 2.33
CA GLU A 68 12.88 16.98 1.73
C GLU A 68 12.44 17.31 0.31
N PHE A 69 12.07 16.32 -0.50
CA PHE A 69 11.54 16.55 -1.85
C PHE A 69 10.14 17.18 -1.86
N TYR A 70 9.42 17.08 -0.73
CA TYR A 70 8.04 17.56 -0.58
C TYR A 70 7.93 18.88 0.17
N ARG A 71 9.03 19.40 0.76
CA ARG A 71 9.04 20.70 1.44
C ARG A 71 8.55 21.82 0.52
N GLY A 72 9.02 21.86 -0.73
CA GLY A 72 8.57 22.87 -1.70
C GLY A 72 7.08 22.76 -2.06
N LEU A 73 6.55 21.54 -2.16
CA LEU A 73 5.11 21.32 -2.37
C LEU A 73 4.29 21.76 -1.15
N LEU A 74 4.76 21.41 0.05
CA LEU A 74 4.13 21.80 1.31
C LEU A 74 4.09 23.32 1.47
N ASP A 75 5.19 23.99 1.14
CA ASP A 75 5.29 25.44 1.21
C ASP A 75 4.31 26.11 0.25
N ALA A 76 4.29 25.70 -1.02
CA ALA A 76 3.34 26.22 -2.01
C ALA A 76 1.87 26.01 -1.62
N LEU A 77 1.52 24.85 -1.05
CA LEU A 77 0.18 24.58 -0.56
C LEU A 77 -0.17 25.43 0.67
N THR A 78 0.80 25.65 1.56
CA THR A 78 0.63 26.50 2.75
C THR A 78 0.43 27.95 2.35
N THR A 79 1.25 28.49 1.44
CA THR A 79 1.08 29.84 0.89
C THR A 79 -0.29 30.02 0.24
N ARG A 80 -0.72 29.03 -0.57
CA ARG A 80 -2.04 29.08 -1.22
C ARG A 80 -3.18 29.06 -0.21
N ALA A 81 -3.07 28.30 0.87
CA ALA A 81 -4.11 28.24 1.88
C ALA A 81 -4.16 29.48 2.76
N SER A 82 -3.00 30.07 3.11
CA SER A 82 -2.91 31.37 3.77
C SER A 82 -3.58 32.46 2.93
N ASN A 83 -3.35 32.48 1.61
CA ASN A 83 -4.01 33.42 0.70
C ASN A 83 -5.54 33.27 0.64
N ASN A 84 -6.08 32.10 1.01
CA ASN A 84 -7.51 31.81 1.01
C ASN A 84 -8.13 31.76 2.43
N ASN A 85 -7.39 32.17 3.47
CA ASN A 85 -7.80 32.07 4.88
C ASN A 85 -8.24 30.65 5.31
N LEU A 86 -7.69 29.60 4.69
CA LEU A 86 -8.02 28.21 4.99
C LEU A 86 -7.03 27.64 6.01
N ARG A 87 -7.54 27.03 7.09
CA ARG A 87 -6.70 26.35 8.07
C ARG A 87 -6.28 24.97 7.52
N VAL A 88 -5.04 24.86 7.06
CA VAL A 88 -4.48 23.60 6.57
C VAL A 88 -4.31 22.63 7.73
N GLY A 89 -4.91 21.44 7.64
CA GLY A 89 -4.66 20.34 8.58
C GLY A 89 -3.25 19.76 8.42
N LYS A 90 -2.90 18.72 9.22
CA LYS A 90 -1.62 18.02 9.05
C LYS A 90 -1.62 17.27 7.72
N LEU A 91 -0.84 17.76 6.75
CA LEU A 91 -0.71 17.12 5.44
C LEU A 91 0.09 15.82 5.57
N VAL A 92 -0.57 14.68 5.41
CA VAL A 92 0.07 13.35 5.39
C VAL A 92 0.24 12.94 3.94
N ILE A 93 1.49 12.77 3.54
CA ILE A 93 1.84 12.45 2.17
C ILE A 93 1.91 10.93 2.03
N LEU A 94 1.05 10.37 1.17
CA LEU A 94 1.10 8.93 0.87
C LEU A 94 2.20 8.64 -0.17
N PRO A 95 3.06 7.65 0.08
CA PRO A 95 4.05 7.19 -0.90
C PRO A 95 3.38 6.43 -2.06
N SER A 96 4.07 6.30 -3.19
CA SER A 96 3.59 5.51 -4.35
C SER A 96 3.43 4.01 -4.01
N SER A 97 4.10 3.53 -2.96
CA SER A 97 3.94 2.16 -2.44
C SER A 97 2.60 1.90 -1.76
N PHE A 98 1.81 2.94 -1.47
CA PHE A 98 0.45 2.80 -0.98
C PHE A 98 -0.52 2.71 -2.15
N GLN A 99 -1.11 1.53 -2.35
CA GLN A 99 -2.02 1.24 -3.45
C GLN A 99 -3.27 2.12 -3.36
N GLY A 100 -3.68 2.68 -4.50
CA GLY A 100 -4.83 3.61 -4.57
C GLY A 100 -4.51 5.05 -4.16
N SER A 101 -3.28 5.36 -3.71
CA SER A 101 -2.86 6.76 -3.60
C SER A 101 -2.77 7.42 -4.99
N PRO A 102 -2.95 8.75 -5.09
CA PRO A 102 -2.75 9.48 -6.35
C PRO A 102 -1.39 9.20 -7.01
N ARG A 103 -0.36 8.97 -6.19
CA ARG A 103 0.99 8.67 -6.67
C ARG A 103 1.16 7.23 -7.13
N SER A 104 0.51 6.28 -6.47
CA SER A 104 0.46 4.90 -6.97
C SER A 104 -0.17 4.87 -8.36
N MET A 105 -1.25 5.62 -8.56
CA MET A 105 -1.89 5.74 -9.87
C MET A 105 -0.96 6.39 -10.92
N GLN A 106 -0.30 7.48 -10.58
CA GLN A 106 0.65 8.15 -11.47
C GLN A 106 1.85 7.26 -11.82
N GLN A 107 2.41 6.54 -10.85
CA GLN A 107 3.51 5.60 -11.06
C GLN A 107 3.06 4.46 -11.98
N ASN A 108 1.91 3.84 -11.70
CA ASN A 108 1.37 2.76 -12.52
C ASN A 108 1.14 3.22 -13.97
N TYR A 109 0.68 4.46 -14.16
CA TYR A 109 0.53 5.05 -15.49
C TYR A 109 1.87 5.23 -16.20
N GLN A 110 2.88 5.77 -15.51
CA GLN A 110 4.22 5.94 -16.07
C GLN A 110 4.85 4.58 -16.44
N ASP A 111 4.70 3.59 -15.59
CA ASP A 111 5.18 2.23 -15.82
C ASP A 111 4.46 1.59 -17.03
N ALA A 112 3.14 1.76 -17.12
CA ALA A 112 2.37 1.32 -18.28
C ALA A 112 2.85 2.00 -19.58
N MET A 113 3.09 3.32 -19.56
CA MET A 113 3.63 4.05 -20.71
C MET A 113 5.05 3.58 -21.10
N ALA A 114 5.88 3.24 -20.12
CA ALA A 114 7.20 2.66 -20.38
C ALA A 114 7.11 1.29 -21.06
N ILE A 115 6.15 0.45 -20.64
CA ILE A 115 5.87 -0.85 -21.28
C ILE A 115 5.39 -0.63 -22.72
N VAL A 116 4.42 0.26 -22.94
CA VAL A 116 3.90 0.58 -24.28
C VAL A 116 5.01 1.10 -25.20
N ARG A 117 5.89 1.97 -24.67
CA ARG A 117 7.03 2.48 -25.44
C ARG A 117 8.01 1.36 -25.84
N LYS A 118 8.19 0.35 -25.00
CA LYS A 118 9.15 -0.74 -25.22
C LYS A 118 8.59 -1.86 -26.11
N PHE A 119 7.33 -2.23 -25.92
CA PHE A 119 6.72 -3.41 -26.54
C PHE A 119 5.64 -3.06 -27.57
N GLY A 120 5.32 -1.78 -27.75
CA GLY A 120 4.27 -1.32 -28.64
C GLY A 120 2.91 -1.22 -27.96
N ARG A 121 1.92 -0.83 -28.74
CA ARG A 121 0.54 -0.68 -28.28
C ARG A 121 -0.04 -2.06 -27.91
N PRO A 122 -0.73 -2.20 -26.77
CA PRO A 122 -1.45 -3.42 -26.44
C PRO A 122 -2.65 -3.61 -27.37
N ASP A 123 -2.81 -4.83 -27.86
CA ASP A 123 -3.95 -5.22 -28.70
C ASP A 123 -5.18 -5.65 -27.89
N LEU A 124 -4.99 -6.02 -26.63
CA LEU A 124 -6.04 -6.49 -25.73
C LEU A 124 -6.05 -5.71 -24.41
N PHE A 125 -7.22 -5.20 -24.04
CA PHE A 125 -7.48 -4.63 -22.73
C PHE A 125 -8.57 -5.45 -22.02
N VAL A 126 -8.26 -5.96 -20.82
CA VAL A 126 -9.22 -6.67 -19.97
C VAL A 126 -9.53 -5.81 -18.75
N THR A 127 -10.80 -5.45 -18.58
CA THR A 127 -11.29 -4.70 -17.42
C THR A 127 -12.20 -5.59 -16.57
N PHE A 128 -11.83 -5.81 -15.31
CA PHE A 128 -12.68 -6.48 -14.33
C PHE A 128 -13.45 -5.41 -13.54
N THR A 129 -14.75 -5.31 -13.78
CA THR A 129 -15.65 -4.44 -13.02
C THR A 129 -16.38 -5.27 -11.97
N CYS A 130 -16.08 -5.06 -10.70
CA CYS A 130 -16.85 -5.68 -9.62
C CYS A 130 -18.10 -4.82 -9.37
N ASN A 131 -19.28 -5.32 -9.72
CA ASN A 131 -20.54 -4.76 -9.25
C ASN A 131 -20.76 -5.23 -7.80
N PRO A 132 -20.87 -4.31 -6.81
CA PRO A 132 -21.06 -4.69 -5.40
C PRO A 132 -22.50 -5.09 -5.05
N SER A 133 -23.40 -5.15 -6.04
CA SER A 133 -24.81 -5.53 -5.85
C SER A 133 -24.99 -7.03 -5.63
#